data_AF-A0A4C1TY61-F1
#
_entry.id   AF-A0A4C1TY61-F1
#
_cell.length_a   1.000
_cell.length_b   1.000
_cell.length_c   1.000
_cell.angle_alpha   90.00
_cell.angle_beta   90.00
_cell.angle_gamma   90.00
#
_symmetry.space_group_name_H-M   'P 1'
#
loop_
_entity.id
_entity.type
_entity.pdbx_description
1 polymer ?
#
loop_
_entity_poly.entity_id
_entity_poly.type
_entity_poly.pdbx_seq_one_letter_code
_entity_poly.pdbx_strand_id
1 'polypeptide(L)'
;MVTRVQCSFNTTKLPNVSKEVSFHGRPGNEMYNIWNKEVVQDIGGGCAILNVKSDINFPDFLSYEKCKNRHNFICVKHLRITLPCGTIDNDYVQLPRLGNCYKVHHSAAPWRLAFRSCLMEDAHLTTNFLHISTELDLQPTVSYYVGIHRVPGNNAYRFLNGTEVGDNFFLMYGDPGETSCVVLNNERFLQGYPCGAEFPFICQKKTADKTDVPRE
;
A
#
# COMPACT_ATOMS: atom_id res chain seq x y z
N MET A 1 19.25 17.08 -1.45
CA MET A 1 19.08 17.26 -2.91
C MET A 1 17.73 16.67 -3.30
N VAL A 2 16.94 17.32 -4.16
CA VAL A 2 15.61 16.81 -4.58
C VAL A 2 15.72 16.29 -6.01
N THR A 3 15.38 15.03 -6.24
CA THR A 3 15.35 14.44 -7.57
C THR A 3 13.94 14.55 -8.13
N ARG A 4 13.79 15.01 -9.37
CA ARG A 4 12.48 15.26 -9.99
C ARG A 4 12.32 14.38 -11.22
N VAL A 5 11.25 13.60 -11.25
CA VAL A 5 10.97 12.62 -12.30
C VAL A 5 9.57 12.84 -12.85
N GLN A 6 9.44 12.94 -14.16
CA GLN A 6 8.15 13.03 -14.82
C GLN A 6 7.47 11.65 -14.87
N CYS A 7 6.20 11.63 -14.47
CA CYS A 7 5.32 10.47 -14.53
C CYS A 7 4.33 10.61 -15.69
N SER A 8 3.78 9.49 -16.15
CA SER A 8 2.88 9.39 -17.28
C SER A 8 1.43 9.82 -16.95
N PHE A 9 1.26 10.99 -16.34
CA PHE A 9 -0.04 11.59 -16.04
C PHE A 9 -0.21 12.90 -16.80
N ASN A 10 -1.42 13.14 -17.28
CA ASN A 10 -1.80 14.42 -17.85
C ASN A 10 -3.25 14.73 -17.44
N THR A 11 -3.50 15.97 -17.04
CA THR A 11 -4.87 16.46 -16.85
C THR A 11 -5.46 16.77 -18.22
N THR A 12 -6.35 15.92 -18.73
CA THR A 12 -7.15 16.30 -19.90
C THR A 12 -8.35 17.12 -19.44
N LYS A 13 -8.49 18.35 -19.97
CA LYS A 13 -9.74 19.12 -19.80
C LYS A 13 -10.85 18.41 -20.56
N LEU A 14 -11.59 17.52 -19.90
CA LEU A 14 -12.95 17.21 -20.33
C LEU A 14 -13.85 18.38 -19.89
N PRO A 15 -14.79 18.83 -20.73
CA PRO A 15 -15.71 19.89 -20.34
C PRO A 15 -16.50 19.41 -19.11
N ASN A 16 -16.30 20.11 -17.99
CA ASN A 16 -16.99 20.00 -16.70
C ASN A 16 -16.52 18.99 -15.65
N VAL A 17 -15.42 18.23 -15.84
CA VAL A 17 -14.77 17.50 -14.73
C VAL A 17 -13.27 17.35 -15.00
N SER A 18 -12.41 17.84 -14.10
CA SER A 18 -10.99 17.49 -14.09
C SER A 18 -10.82 16.03 -13.64
N LYS A 19 -10.86 15.09 -14.59
CA LYS A 19 -10.51 13.69 -14.30
C LYS A 19 -9.02 13.50 -14.54
N GLU A 20 -8.30 13.12 -13.48
CA GLU A 20 -6.94 12.63 -13.59
C GLU A 20 -6.97 11.25 -14.24
N VAL A 21 -6.35 11.10 -15.40
CA VAL A 21 -6.27 9.84 -16.13
C VAL A 21 -4.80 9.57 -16.41
N SER A 22 -4.32 8.40 -16.01
CA SER A 22 -2.99 7.95 -16.41
C SER A 22 -2.91 7.78 -17.92
N PHE A 23 -1.70 7.79 -18.47
CA PHE A 23 -1.47 7.43 -19.88
C PHE A 23 -2.07 6.06 -20.25
N HIS A 24 -2.24 5.15 -19.28
CA HIS A 24 -2.86 3.84 -19.45
C HIS A 24 -4.38 3.82 -19.24
N GLY A 25 -5.04 4.97 -19.12
CA GLY A 25 -6.49 5.05 -19.00
C GLY A 25 -7.06 4.73 -17.61
N ARG A 26 -6.21 4.41 -16.62
CA ARG A 26 -6.65 4.19 -15.24
C ARG A 26 -7.01 5.52 -14.55
N PRO A 27 -8.13 5.57 -13.80
CA PRO A 27 -8.55 6.76 -13.09
C PRO A 27 -7.63 7.06 -11.90
N GLY A 28 -7.40 8.36 -11.62
CA GLY A 28 -6.43 8.80 -10.61
C GLY A 28 -6.70 8.31 -9.18
N ASN A 29 -7.95 7.99 -8.83
CA ASN A 29 -8.31 7.44 -7.52
C ASN A 29 -7.76 6.03 -7.27
N GLU A 30 -7.40 5.29 -8.32
CA GLU A 30 -6.81 3.94 -8.24
C GLU A 30 -5.27 3.98 -8.19
N MET A 31 -4.67 5.17 -8.10
CA MET A 31 -3.22 5.37 -8.18
C MET A 31 -2.66 6.01 -6.90
N TYR A 32 -1.33 5.93 -6.75
CA TYR A 32 -0.59 6.43 -5.58
C TYR A 32 -0.86 7.93 -5.33
N ASN A 33 -1.71 8.24 -4.34
CA ASN A 33 -2.30 9.57 -4.12
C ASN A 33 -1.54 10.42 -3.07
N ILE A 34 -0.25 10.71 -3.28
CA ILE A 34 0.53 11.62 -2.42
C ILE A 34 0.77 12.96 -3.13
N TRP A 35 -0.32 13.66 -3.43
CA TRP A 35 -0.26 15.00 -3.99
C TRP A 35 0.14 16.02 -2.92
N ASN A 36 1.04 16.95 -3.27
CA ASN A 36 1.31 18.08 -2.41
C ASN A 36 0.09 19.02 -2.39
N LYS A 37 -0.65 19.02 -1.27
CA LYS A 37 -1.88 19.81 -1.06
C LYS A 37 -1.65 21.32 -1.14
N GLU A 38 -0.41 21.79 -0.98
CA GLU A 38 -0.07 23.22 -1.09
C GLU A 38 0.09 23.69 -2.54
N VAL A 39 0.11 22.78 -3.52
CA VAL A 39 0.31 23.07 -4.95
C VAL A 39 -0.83 22.48 -5.78
N VAL A 40 -2.07 22.76 -5.40
CA VAL A 40 -3.23 22.63 -6.29
C VAL A 40 -3.62 24.03 -6.74
N GLN A 41 -2.72 24.70 -7.47
CA GLN A 41 -3.17 25.77 -8.36
C GLN A 41 -3.65 25.09 -9.63
N ASP A 42 -4.86 25.46 -10.06
CA ASP A 42 -5.51 24.97 -11.28
C ASP A 42 -4.76 25.48 -12.52
N ILE A 43 -3.58 24.90 -12.76
CA ILE A 43 -2.78 25.14 -13.94
C ILE A 43 -3.39 24.24 -15.01
N GLY A 44 -4.35 24.78 -15.77
CA GLY A 44 -5.01 24.03 -16.84
C GLY A 44 -4.01 23.29 -17.73
N GLY A 45 -4.00 21.96 -17.63
CA GLY A 45 -3.09 21.09 -18.37
C GLY A 45 -1.68 21.02 -17.77
N GLY A 46 -1.42 20.09 -16.86
CA GLY A 46 -0.10 19.81 -16.29
C GLY A 46 0.33 18.35 -16.41
N CYS A 47 1.64 18.11 -16.50
CA CYS A 47 2.24 16.80 -16.34
C CYS A 47 2.59 16.57 -14.88
N ALA A 48 2.39 15.36 -14.36
CA ALA A 48 2.75 15.05 -12.98
C ALA A 48 4.26 14.79 -12.84
N ILE A 49 4.85 15.39 -11.82
CA ILE A 49 6.26 15.25 -11.45
C ILE A 49 6.32 14.62 -10.06
N LEU A 50 6.99 13.48 -9.95
CA LEU A 50 7.39 12.87 -8.68
C LEU A 50 8.64 13.58 -8.17
N ASN A 51 8.51 14.19 -7.00
CA ASN A 51 9.61 14.80 -6.27
C ASN A 51 10.08 13.82 -5.21
N VAL A 52 11.28 13.27 -5.42
CA VAL A 52 11.91 12.31 -4.53
C VAL A 52 12.87 13.03 -3.61
N LYS A 53 12.64 12.95 -2.30
CA LYS A 53 13.56 13.48 -1.27
C LYS A 53 14.20 12.31 -0.53
N SER A 54 15.50 12.40 -0.31
CA SER A 54 16.26 11.43 0.48
C SER A 54 16.07 11.57 2.00
N ASP A 55 15.03 12.27 2.46
CA ASP A 55 14.82 12.61 3.86
C ASP A 55 13.57 11.91 4.39
N ILE A 56 13.75 11.13 5.45
CA ILE A 56 12.73 10.41 6.22
C ILE A 56 11.57 11.30 6.70
N ASN A 57 11.79 12.61 6.86
CA ASN A 57 10.75 13.54 7.32
C ASN A 57 9.85 14.06 6.19
N PHE A 58 10.25 13.90 4.93
CA PHE A 58 9.50 14.41 3.77
C PHE A 58 9.19 13.28 2.79
N PRO A 59 7.97 12.71 2.82
CA PRO A 59 7.59 11.66 1.88
C PRO A 59 7.65 12.18 0.43
N ASP A 60 7.93 11.27 -0.50
CA ASP A 60 7.89 11.57 -1.93
C ASP A 60 6.48 12.04 -2.30
N PHE A 61 6.40 13.08 -3.13
CA PHE A 61 5.13 13.70 -3.46
C PHE A 61 5.02 14.06 -4.95
N LEU A 62 3.78 14.05 -5.45
CA LEU A 62 3.43 14.48 -6.79
C LEU A 62 3.12 15.98 -6.82
N SER A 63 3.58 16.64 -7.88
CA SER A 63 3.26 18.04 -8.19
C SER A 63 3.00 18.20 -9.69
N TYR A 64 2.24 19.22 -10.07
CA TYR A 64 2.05 19.56 -11.48
C TYR A 64 3.15 20.48 -12.01
N GLU A 65 3.60 20.23 -13.23
CA GLU A 65 4.50 21.11 -13.97
C GLU A 65 4.12 21.16 -15.47
N LYS A 66 4.59 22.18 -16.19
CA LYS A 66 4.39 22.29 -17.64
C LYS A 66 5.07 21.11 -18.35
N CYS A 67 4.31 20.34 -19.12
CA CYS A 67 4.81 19.19 -19.89
C CYS A 67 5.95 19.49 -20.87
N LYS A 68 6.19 20.76 -21.21
CA LYS A 68 7.30 21.19 -22.09
C LYS A 68 8.66 21.18 -21.37
N ASN A 69 8.67 21.15 -20.04
CA ASN A 69 9.90 21.14 -19.26
C ASN A 69 10.56 19.76 -19.36
N ARG A 70 11.89 19.73 -19.46
CA ARG A 70 12.65 18.48 -19.54
C ARG A 70 12.89 17.93 -18.14
N HIS A 71 12.43 16.71 -17.92
CA HIS A 71 12.69 15.95 -16.69
C HIS A 71 13.19 14.55 -17.03
N ASN A 72 13.88 13.94 -16.07
CA ASN A 72 14.10 12.49 -16.10
C ASN A 72 12.74 11.79 -16.04
N PHE A 73 12.63 10.59 -16.59
CA PHE A 73 11.39 9.81 -16.59
C PHE A 73 11.69 8.35 -16.28
N ILE A 74 10.68 7.64 -15.78
CA ILE A 74 10.73 6.19 -15.52
C ILE A 74 9.86 5.49 -16.54
N CYS A 75 10.43 4.50 -17.23
CA CYS A 75 9.68 3.61 -18.11
C CYS A 75 9.21 2.37 -17.34
N VAL A 76 7.98 1.94 -17.58
CA VAL A 76 7.45 0.68 -17.07
C VAL A 76 7.23 -0.26 -18.26
N LYS A 77 7.76 -1.49 -18.17
CA LYS A 77 7.50 -2.56 -19.13
C LYS A 77 6.74 -3.68 -18.44
N HIS A 78 5.56 -4.00 -18.95
CA HIS A 78 4.80 -5.16 -18.48
C HIS A 78 5.40 -6.43 -19.07
N LEU A 79 5.92 -7.30 -18.20
CA LEU A 79 6.39 -8.63 -18.59
C LEU A 79 5.19 -9.58 -18.59
N ARG A 80 4.97 -10.28 -19.69
CA ARG A 80 3.96 -11.36 -19.79
C ARG A 80 4.58 -12.66 -19.29
N ILE A 81 4.90 -12.71 -17.99
CA ILE A 81 5.42 -13.90 -17.33
C ILE A 81 4.35 -14.36 -16.32
N THR A 82 3.98 -15.63 -16.40
CA THR A 82 3.08 -16.23 -15.41
C THR A 82 3.90 -16.56 -14.16
N LEU A 83 3.87 -15.66 -13.18
CA LEU A 83 4.45 -15.87 -11.87
C LEU A 83 3.32 -16.23 -10.90
N PRO A 84 3.45 -17.24 -10.03
CA PRO A 84 2.40 -17.65 -9.10
C PRO A 84 1.81 -16.50 -8.28
N CYS A 85 2.66 -15.55 -7.91
CA CYS A 85 2.32 -14.35 -7.14
C CYS A 85 2.41 -13.04 -7.93
N GLY A 86 2.56 -13.10 -9.26
CA GLY A 86 2.75 -11.91 -10.09
C GLY A 86 4.02 -11.10 -9.76
N THR A 87 4.99 -11.69 -9.07
CA THR A 87 6.27 -11.07 -8.70
C THR A 87 7.42 -12.05 -8.90
N ILE A 88 8.60 -11.51 -9.21
CA ILE A 88 9.86 -12.27 -9.30
C ILE A 88 10.49 -12.52 -7.92
N ASP A 89 9.95 -11.87 -6.89
CA ASP A 89 10.35 -12.06 -5.51
C ASP A 89 9.88 -13.43 -5.02
N ASN A 90 10.82 -14.35 -4.85
CA ASN A 90 10.56 -15.73 -4.46
C ASN A 90 10.13 -15.87 -2.99
N ASP A 91 10.28 -14.83 -2.18
CA ASP A 91 9.84 -14.85 -0.78
C ASP A 91 8.31 -14.72 -0.66
N TYR A 92 7.62 -14.32 -1.74
CA TYR A 92 6.16 -14.38 -1.80
C TYR A 92 5.69 -15.80 -2.04
N VAL A 93 5.08 -16.39 -1.01
CA VAL A 93 4.52 -17.73 -1.08
C VAL A 93 3.02 -17.63 -1.32
N GLN A 94 2.53 -18.32 -2.36
CA GLN A 94 1.11 -18.47 -2.60
C GLN A 94 0.53 -19.45 -1.58
N LEU A 95 -0.48 -19.02 -0.83
CA LEU A 95 -1.21 -19.88 0.11
C LEU A 95 -2.58 -20.22 -0.48
N PRO A 96 -2.78 -21.44 -1.05
CA PRO A 96 -4.00 -21.79 -1.76
C PRO A 96 -5.26 -21.63 -0.90
N ARG A 97 -5.17 -21.96 0.40
CA ARG A 97 -6.29 -21.83 1.34
C ARG A 97 -6.73 -20.37 1.55
N LEU A 98 -5.79 -19.43 1.48
CA LEU A 98 -6.04 -18.01 1.71
C LEU A 98 -6.29 -17.23 0.41
N GLY A 99 -6.06 -17.86 -0.75
CA GLY A 99 -6.29 -17.28 -2.09
C GLY A 99 -5.34 -16.15 -2.48
N ASN A 100 -4.35 -15.83 -1.64
CA ASN A 100 -3.43 -14.71 -1.82
C ASN A 100 -1.97 -15.17 -1.66
N CYS A 101 -1.06 -14.29 -2.02
CA CYS A 101 0.36 -14.45 -1.78
C CYS A 101 0.81 -13.64 -0.58
N TYR A 102 1.75 -14.18 0.17
CA TYR A 102 2.19 -13.60 1.43
C TYR A 102 3.71 -13.63 1.53
N LYS A 103 4.27 -12.60 2.14
CA LYS A 103 5.69 -12.51 2.49
C LYS A 103 5.82 -12.05 3.93
N VAL A 104 6.64 -12.76 4.70
CA VAL A 104 6.97 -12.38 6.08
C VAL A 104 8.28 -11.60 6.06
N HIS A 105 8.22 -10.34 6.48
CA HIS A 105 9.41 -9.52 6.70
C HIS A 105 9.85 -9.65 8.14
N HIS A 106 10.97 -10.34 8.35
CA HIS A 106 11.53 -10.57 9.70
C HIS A 106 12.25 -9.34 10.27
N SER A 107 12.69 -8.40 9.42
CA SER A 107 13.29 -7.14 9.87
C SER A 107 12.23 -6.26 10.50
N ALA A 108 12.36 -6.01 11.80
CA ALA A 108 11.43 -5.18 12.54
C ALA A 108 11.48 -3.72 12.05
N ALA A 109 10.32 -3.08 11.96
CA ALA A 109 10.21 -1.68 11.56
C ALA A 109 8.96 -1.05 12.19
N PRO A 110 8.91 0.29 12.35
CA PRO A 110 7.69 1.01 12.70
C PRO A 110 6.56 0.75 11.71
N TRP A 111 5.30 0.77 12.16
CA TRP A 111 4.14 0.39 11.34
C TRP A 111 4.07 1.14 10.00
N ARG A 112 4.40 2.44 10.00
CA ARG A 112 4.40 3.27 8.78
C ARG A 112 5.43 2.78 7.77
N LEU A 113 6.61 2.37 8.23
CA LEU A 113 7.65 1.82 7.36
C LEU A 113 7.26 0.43 6.86
N ALA A 114 6.73 -0.42 7.72
CA ALA A 114 6.19 -1.73 7.34
C ALA A 114 5.10 -1.61 6.25
N PHE A 115 4.14 -0.70 6.43
CA PHE A 115 3.11 -0.38 5.44
C PHE A 115 3.73 0.08 4.12
N ARG A 116 4.70 0.99 4.16
CA ARG A 116 5.39 1.49 2.96
C ARG A 116 6.17 0.38 2.26
N SER A 117 6.86 -0.50 2.99
CA SER A 117 7.59 -1.63 2.41
C SER A 117 6.67 -2.54 1.62
N CYS A 118 5.52 -2.93 2.18
CA CYS A 118 4.54 -3.73 1.42
C CYS A 118 4.03 -2.98 0.18
N LEU A 119 3.75 -1.68 0.28
CA LEU A 119 3.32 -0.89 -0.89
C LEU A 119 4.38 -0.83 -1.99
N MET A 120 5.66 -0.73 -1.64
CA MET A 120 6.76 -0.73 -2.61
C MET A 120 6.91 -2.08 -3.34
N GLU A 121 6.38 -3.15 -2.76
CA GLU A 121 6.31 -4.49 -3.36
C GLU A 121 4.99 -4.73 -4.14
N ASP A 122 4.19 -3.67 -4.35
CA ASP A 122 2.86 -3.75 -4.93
C ASP A 122 1.96 -4.74 -4.15
N ALA A 123 2.07 -4.67 -2.84
CA ALA A 123 1.33 -5.45 -1.85
C ALA A 123 0.78 -4.51 -0.76
N HIS A 124 0.14 -5.08 0.26
CA HIS A 124 -0.33 -4.32 1.42
C HIS A 124 -0.13 -5.12 2.70
N LEU A 125 -0.11 -4.49 3.88
CA LEU A 125 -0.09 -5.26 5.13
C LEU A 125 -1.30 -6.20 5.17
N THR A 126 -1.11 -7.42 5.66
CA THR A 126 -2.16 -8.45 5.65
C THR A 126 -3.41 -7.98 6.37
N THR A 127 -4.57 -8.22 5.77
CA THR A 127 -5.88 -8.06 6.40
C THR A 127 -6.57 -9.41 6.61
N ASN A 128 -5.82 -10.49 6.40
CA ASN A 128 -6.27 -11.85 6.65
C ASN A 128 -5.56 -12.40 7.89
N PHE A 129 -6.36 -12.83 8.86
CA PHE A 129 -5.89 -13.26 10.19
C PHE A 129 -6.19 -14.73 10.46
N LEU A 130 -7.11 -15.31 9.69
CA LEU A 130 -7.56 -16.67 9.91
C LEU A 130 -6.59 -17.64 9.22
N HIS A 131 -6.09 -18.63 9.98
CA HIS A 131 -5.11 -19.64 9.54
C HIS A 131 -3.75 -19.10 9.06
N ILE A 132 -3.54 -17.78 9.01
CA ILE A 132 -2.31 -17.20 8.47
C ILE A 132 -1.06 -17.62 9.25
N SER A 133 -1.18 -17.74 10.58
CA SER A 133 -0.06 -18.16 11.43
C SER A 133 0.40 -19.59 11.15
N THR A 134 -0.53 -20.49 10.83
CA THR A 134 -0.23 -21.90 10.53
C THR A 134 0.26 -22.09 9.10
N GLU A 135 -0.31 -21.36 8.15
CA GLU A 135 0.05 -21.49 6.74
C GLU A 135 1.43 -20.85 6.43
N LEU A 136 1.85 -19.83 7.20
CA LEU A 136 3.16 -19.19 7.07
C LEU A 136 4.20 -19.66 8.09
N ASP A 137 3.87 -20.64 8.94
CA ASP A 137 4.74 -21.11 10.03
C ASP A 137 5.34 -19.95 10.86
N LEU A 138 4.47 -19.03 11.29
CA LEU A 138 4.90 -17.85 12.04
C LEU A 138 5.50 -18.24 13.38
N GLN A 139 6.52 -17.49 13.83
CA GLN A 139 7.21 -17.78 15.08
C GLN A 139 6.25 -17.58 16.27
N PRO A 140 6.11 -18.57 17.16
CA PRO A 140 5.10 -18.57 18.23
C PRO A 140 5.42 -17.64 19.41
N THR A 141 6.45 -16.81 19.32
CA THR A 141 6.82 -15.82 20.35
C THR A 141 6.89 -14.41 19.78
N VAL A 142 6.60 -14.24 18.49
CA VAL A 142 6.79 -13.00 17.76
C VAL A 142 5.42 -12.45 17.35
N SER A 143 5.26 -11.13 17.48
CA SER A 143 4.08 -10.42 16.99
C SER A 143 4.40 -9.72 15.69
N TYR A 144 3.43 -9.68 14.78
CA TYR A 144 3.62 -9.15 13.42
C TYR A 144 2.66 -8.02 13.12
N TYR A 145 3.14 -6.92 12.54
CA TYR A 145 2.25 -5.85 12.10
C TYR A 145 1.29 -6.31 10.99
N VAL A 146 0.08 -5.79 11.08
CA VAL A 146 -1.03 -6.08 10.16
C VAL A 146 -1.73 -4.82 9.66
N GLY A 147 -2.61 -4.98 8.67
CA GLY A 147 -3.30 -3.92 7.95
C GLY A 147 -4.49 -3.30 8.68
N ILE A 148 -4.36 -3.08 9.98
CA ILE A 148 -5.34 -2.35 10.80
C ILE A 148 -4.62 -1.24 11.56
N HIS A 149 -5.20 -0.04 11.54
CA HIS A 149 -4.70 1.07 12.34
C HIS A 149 -5.87 1.90 12.88
N ARG A 150 -5.62 2.61 13.97
CA ARG A 150 -6.54 3.60 14.53
C ARG A 150 -6.38 4.90 13.75
N VAL A 151 -7.50 5.54 13.45
CA VAL A 151 -7.50 6.86 12.83
C VAL A 151 -7.32 7.92 13.93
N PRO A 152 -6.33 8.82 13.80
CA PRO A 152 -6.18 9.94 14.72
C PRO A 152 -7.45 10.82 14.73
N GLY A 153 -7.98 11.12 15.91
CA GLY A 153 -9.05 12.11 16.10
C GLY A 153 -10.47 11.56 16.25
N ASN A 154 -10.83 10.43 15.62
CA ASN A 154 -12.15 9.80 15.80
C ASN A 154 -12.10 8.47 16.56
N ASN A 155 -10.90 8.02 16.95
CA ASN A 155 -10.66 6.82 17.74
C ASN A 155 -11.11 5.49 17.08
N ALA A 156 -11.54 5.52 15.82
CA ALA A 156 -12.01 4.34 15.10
C ALA A 156 -10.85 3.58 14.45
N TYR A 157 -10.92 2.26 14.48
CA TYR A 157 -10.00 1.40 13.74
C TYR A 157 -10.48 1.20 12.31
N ARG A 158 -9.53 1.20 11.36
CA ARG A 158 -9.82 0.99 9.95
C ARG A 158 -8.86 -0.02 9.34
N PHE A 159 -9.38 -0.77 8.37
CA PHE A 159 -8.56 -1.49 7.41
C PHE A 159 -7.87 -0.50 6.46
N LEU A 160 -6.86 -0.98 5.72
CA LEU A 160 -6.08 -0.16 4.78
C LEU A 160 -6.91 0.49 3.65
N ASN A 161 -8.08 -0.08 3.33
CA ASN A 161 -9.00 0.48 2.33
C ASN A 161 -9.93 1.58 2.90
N GLY A 162 -9.78 1.92 4.18
CA GLY A 162 -10.61 2.91 4.87
C GLY A 162 -11.92 2.37 5.45
N THR A 163 -12.24 1.09 5.25
CA THR A 163 -13.41 0.47 5.89
C THR A 163 -13.18 0.40 7.40
N GLU A 164 -14.20 0.78 8.18
CA GLU A 164 -14.15 0.70 9.64
C GLU A 164 -14.18 -0.75 10.11
N VAL A 165 -13.40 -1.05 11.15
CA VAL A 165 -13.40 -2.35 11.81
C VAL A 165 -14.50 -2.33 12.86
N GLY A 166 -15.53 -3.16 12.67
CA GLY A 166 -16.67 -3.20 13.59
C GLY A 166 -16.40 -4.03 14.85
N ASP A 167 -17.14 -3.76 15.94
CA ASP A 167 -16.92 -4.37 17.26
C ASP A 167 -16.93 -5.91 17.25
N ASN A 168 -17.81 -6.53 16.45
CA ASN A 168 -17.88 -7.99 16.30
C ASN A 168 -16.55 -8.60 15.84
N PHE A 169 -15.77 -7.84 15.08
CA PHE A 169 -14.46 -8.26 14.63
C PHE A 169 -13.47 -8.34 15.80
N PHE A 170 -13.48 -7.36 16.71
CA PHE A 170 -12.63 -7.38 17.91
C PHE A 170 -13.09 -8.40 18.95
N LEU A 171 -14.39 -8.73 19.00
CA LEU A 171 -14.86 -9.87 19.79
C LEU A 171 -14.29 -11.21 19.30
N MET A 172 -14.09 -11.35 17.98
CA MET A 172 -13.56 -12.57 17.38
C MET A 172 -12.03 -12.64 17.45
N TYR A 173 -11.36 -11.51 17.19
CA TYR A 173 -9.92 -11.45 16.99
C TYR A 173 -9.16 -10.76 18.11
N GLY A 174 -9.80 -10.27 19.18
CA GLY A 174 -9.16 -9.53 20.27
C GLY A 174 -9.22 -8.02 20.07
N ASP A 175 -9.43 -7.30 21.17
CA ASP A 175 -9.51 -5.84 21.19
C ASP A 175 -8.11 -5.22 21.33
N PRO A 176 -7.64 -4.41 20.35
CA PRO A 176 -6.37 -3.71 20.43
C PRO A 176 -6.32 -2.56 21.46
N GLY A 177 -7.46 -2.23 22.10
CA GLY A 177 -7.57 -1.22 23.14
C GLY A 177 -7.49 0.21 22.60
N GLU A 178 -6.70 1.08 23.25
CA GLU A 178 -6.65 2.51 22.90
C GLU A 178 -5.43 2.91 22.05
N THR A 179 -4.60 1.95 21.65
CA THR A 179 -3.34 2.23 20.95
C THR A 179 -3.52 2.35 19.44
N SER A 180 -2.56 2.97 18.75
CA SER A 180 -2.79 3.41 17.37
C SER A 180 -2.55 2.35 16.27
N CYS A 181 -1.72 1.33 16.49
CA CYS A 181 -1.37 0.36 15.45
C CYS A 181 -1.52 -1.08 15.96
N VAL A 182 -1.88 -2.01 15.09
CA VAL A 182 -2.27 -3.36 15.49
C VAL A 182 -1.26 -4.41 15.01
N VAL A 183 -0.94 -5.35 15.89
CA VAL A 183 -0.15 -6.55 15.61
C VAL A 183 -1.00 -7.80 15.79
N LEU A 184 -0.68 -8.86 15.06
CA LEU A 184 -1.12 -10.22 15.31
C LEU A 184 -0.10 -10.89 16.23
N ASN A 185 -0.54 -11.32 17.42
CA ASN A 185 0.31 -12.02 18.37
C ASN A 185 0.38 -13.53 18.08
N ASN A 186 1.16 -14.24 18.88
CA ASN A 186 1.35 -15.69 18.80
C ASN A 186 0.10 -16.52 19.11
N GLU A 187 -0.80 -16.00 19.94
CA GLU A 187 -2.10 -16.60 20.26
C GLU A 187 -3.15 -16.34 19.17
N ARG A 188 -2.76 -15.66 18.07
CA ARG A 188 -3.59 -15.29 16.92
C ARG A 188 -4.65 -14.25 17.27
N PHE A 189 -4.42 -13.49 18.34
CA PHE A 189 -5.20 -12.33 18.70
C PHE A 189 -4.53 -11.05 18.23
N LEU A 190 -5.35 -10.05 17.98
CA LEU A 190 -4.96 -8.70 17.67
C LEU A 190 -4.70 -7.96 18.97
N GLN A 191 -3.55 -7.30 19.00
CA GLN A 191 -3.14 -6.47 20.10
C GLN A 191 -2.68 -5.13 19.56
N GLY A 192 -2.98 -4.08 20.29
CA GLY A 192 -2.55 -2.76 19.90
C GLY A 192 -1.22 -2.36 20.54
N TYR A 193 -0.40 -1.63 19.78
CA TYR A 193 0.87 -1.05 20.20
C TYR A 193 1.05 0.39 19.67
N PRO A 194 1.93 1.19 20.28
CA PRO A 194 2.38 2.45 19.68
C PRO A 194 2.94 2.22 18.28
N CYS A 195 2.53 3.05 17.30
CA CYS A 195 2.95 2.88 15.90
C CYS A 195 4.46 3.05 15.64
N GLY A 196 5.19 3.65 16.60
CA GLY A 196 6.64 3.78 16.54
C GLY A 196 7.40 2.56 17.07
N ALA A 197 6.70 1.59 17.68
CA ALA A 197 7.32 0.33 18.08
C ALA A 197 7.74 -0.46 16.84
N GLU A 198 8.80 -1.26 16.96
CA GLU A 198 9.33 -2.01 15.83
C GLU A 198 8.89 -3.46 15.92
N PHE A 199 8.18 -3.92 14.89
CA PHE A 199 7.77 -5.31 14.76
C PHE A 199 8.07 -5.82 13.35
N PRO A 200 8.34 -7.12 13.18
CA PRO A 200 8.26 -7.75 11.88
C PRO A 200 6.83 -7.62 11.33
N PHE A 201 6.64 -7.87 10.04
CA PHE A 201 5.35 -7.58 9.40
C PHE A 201 5.05 -8.54 8.26
N ILE A 202 3.77 -8.67 7.92
CA ILE A 202 3.31 -9.61 6.89
C ILE A 202 2.68 -8.81 5.76
N CYS A 203 3.25 -8.92 4.57
CA CYS A 203 2.69 -8.38 3.35
C CYS A 203 1.77 -9.42 2.69
N GLN A 204 0.67 -8.95 2.13
CA GLN A 204 -0.31 -9.70 1.37
C GLN A 204 -0.42 -9.07 -0.02
N LYS A 205 -0.28 -9.90 -1.05
CA LYS A 205 -0.46 -9.55 -2.45
C LYS A 205 -1.61 -10.37 -3.02
N LYS A 206 -2.55 -9.71 -3.70
CA LYS A 206 -3.62 -10.40 -4.40
C LYS A 206 -3.02 -11.20 -5.55
N THR A 207 -3.48 -12.44 -5.73
CA THR A 207 -3.14 -13.21 -6.93
C THR A 207 -3.77 -12.52 -8.14
N ALA A 208 -3.05 -12.52 -9.28
CA ALA A 208 -3.60 -11.99 -10.52
C ALA A 208 -4.86 -12.79 -10.86
N ASP A 209 -6.01 -12.11 -10.96
CA ASP A 209 -7.24 -12.77 -11.37
C ASP A 209 -7.05 -13.30 -12.81
N LYS A 210 -7.53 -14.52 -13.07
CA LYS A 210 -7.45 -15.15 -14.40
C LYS A 210 -8.32 -14.44 -15.45
N THR A 211 -8.99 -13.35 -15.08
CA THR A 211 -9.98 -12.62 -15.90
C THR A 211 -9.39 -11.43 -16.66
N ASP A 212 -8.17 -10.96 -16.33
CA ASP A 212 -7.53 -9.81 -16.98
C ASP A 212 -6.62 -10.20 -18.18
N VAL A 213 -6.73 -11.43 -18.69
CA VAL A 213 -6.18 -11.78 -20.00
C VAL A 213 -7.16 -11.26 -21.06
N PRO A 214 -6.78 -10.28 -21.89
CA PRO A 214 -7.61 -9.90 -23.03
C PRO A 214 -7.78 -11.16 -23.89
N ARG A 215 -9.01 -11.60 -24.09
CA ARG A 215 -9.30 -12.60 -25.11
C ARG A 215 -8.92 -12.00 -26.46
N GLU A 216 -8.22 -12.82 -27.25
CA GLU A 216 -7.68 -12.50 -28.57
C GLU A 216 -8.70 -11.85 -29.52
#